data_AF-A0A8I0N479-F1
#
_entry.id   AF-A0A8I0N479-F1
#
_cell.length_a   1.000
_cell.length_b   1.000
_cell.length_c   1.000
_cell.angle_alpha   90.00
_cell.angle_beta   90.00
_cell.angle_gamma   90.00
#
_symmetry.space_group_name_H-M   'P 1'
#
loop_
_entity.id
_entity.type
_entity.pdbx_description
1 polymer ?
#
loop_
_entity_poly.entity_id
_entity_poly.type
_entity_poly.pdbx_seq_one_letter_code
_entity_poly.pdbx_strand_id
1 'polypeptide(L)'
;MNYDPKSWYWLADDGRLFSSAKGREVEPDHPDFIAWKDGGNAPTRWPESDDGVQTDAALDDVLRVHGLTCLPVSLSDIKAKLKSEIDRIAEIERLNYITPGNGQAMTYQQKVSEAQAFKAATNPKTSDYPILSSEVGITAGALGEVADIVLAAFAQWQQIGAAIEAIRLGAKRDIDAAEDETSAGAIVDAIVWPSAQVLS
;
A
#
# COMPACT_ATOMS: atom_id res chain seq x y z
N MET A 1 6.76 37.30 15.81
CA MET A 1 5.85 36.15 15.76
C MET A 1 6.12 35.39 14.48
N ASN A 2 6.58 34.14 14.56
CA ASN A 2 6.85 33.32 13.38
C ASN A 2 5.75 32.25 13.31
N TYR A 3 4.85 32.38 12.33
CA TYR A 3 3.77 31.41 12.16
C TYR A 3 4.31 30.09 11.62
N ASP A 4 4.16 29.02 12.39
CA ASP A 4 4.42 27.64 11.95
C ASP A 4 3.11 26.84 12.09
N PRO A 5 2.41 26.53 10.98
CA PRO A 5 1.14 25.82 11.02
C PRO A 5 1.22 24.44 11.67
N LYS A 6 2.40 23.79 11.68
CA LYS A 6 2.63 22.49 12.32
C LYS A 6 2.88 22.58 13.82
N SER A 7 3.14 23.78 14.33
CA SER A 7 3.40 24.05 15.74
C SER A 7 2.64 25.30 16.19
N TRP A 8 1.32 25.27 15.95
CA TRP A 8 0.40 26.37 16.21
C TRP A 8 -0.74 25.98 17.14
N TYR A 9 -1.41 27.00 17.70
CA TYR A 9 -2.59 26.86 18.53
C TYR A 9 -3.76 27.68 17.97
N TRP A 10 -4.95 27.08 18.02
CA TRP A 10 -6.20 27.67 17.57
C TRP A 10 -7.18 27.72 18.73
N LEU A 11 -7.73 28.90 19.03
CA LEU A 11 -8.61 29.12 20.19
C LEU A 11 -10.01 29.53 19.69
N ALA A 12 -11.02 28.74 20.05
CA ALA A 12 -12.41 29.08 19.80
C ALA A 12 -12.94 30.01 20.90
N ASP A 13 -14.00 30.74 20.58
CA ASP A 13 -14.64 31.70 21.48
C ASP A 13 -15.32 31.00 22.67
N ASP A 14 -15.67 29.72 22.51
CA ASP A 14 -16.18 28.85 23.56
C ASP A 14 -15.08 28.30 24.50
N GLY A 15 -13.81 28.61 24.22
CA GLY A 15 -12.65 28.23 25.02
C GLY A 15 -11.94 26.95 24.59
N ARG A 16 -12.45 26.22 23.57
CA ARG A 16 -11.75 25.05 23.03
C ARG A 16 -10.42 25.46 22.40
N LEU A 17 -9.39 24.66 22.64
CA LEU A 17 -8.02 24.95 22.19
C LEU A 17 -7.46 23.77 21.40
N PHE A 18 -7.21 23.95 20.11
CA PHE A 18 -6.60 22.93 19.26
C PHE A 18 -5.09 23.16 19.12
N SER A 19 -4.30 22.09 19.26
CA SER A 19 -2.86 22.09 19.02
C SER A 19 -2.54 21.40 17.70
N SER A 20 -2.03 22.14 16.72
CA SER A 20 -1.57 21.57 15.44
C SER A 20 -0.45 20.53 15.64
N ALA A 21 0.45 20.77 16.60
CA ALA A 21 1.56 19.86 16.88
C ALA A 21 1.10 18.50 17.43
N LYS A 22 -0.01 18.48 18.18
CA LYS A 22 -0.57 17.25 18.75
C LYS A 22 -1.71 16.67 17.91
N GLY A 23 -2.24 17.42 16.95
CA GLY A 23 -3.37 17.01 16.11
C GLY A 23 -4.67 16.78 16.90
N ARG A 24 -4.86 17.46 18.03
CA ARG A 24 -6.04 17.32 18.90
C ARG A 24 -6.28 18.55 19.75
N GLU A 25 -7.48 18.63 20.32
CA GLU A 25 -7.79 19.57 21.40
C GLU A 25 -6.93 19.28 22.65
N VAL A 26 -6.57 20.35 23.36
CA VAL A 26 -5.82 20.33 24.61
C VAL A 26 -6.43 21.29 25.60
N GLU A 27 -6.20 21.05 26.89
CA GLU A 27 -6.67 21.95 27.94
C GLU A 27 -5.96 23.32 27.88
N PRO A 28 -6.64 24.44 28.20
CA PRO A 28 -6.04 25.78 28.22
C PRO A 28 -4.88 25.97 29.23
N ASP A 29 -4.75 25.08 30.21
CA ASP A 29 -3.66 25.04 31.19
C ASP A 29 -2.53 24.07 30.79
N HIS A 30 -2.60 23.48 29.59
CA HIS A 30 -1.58 22.56 29.11
C HIS A 30 -0.19 23.23 29.12
N PRO A 31 0.84 22.62 29.73
CA PRO A 31 2.14 23.26 29.94
C PRO A 31 2.80 23.72 28.63
N ASP A 32 2.71 22.92 27.56
CA ASP A 32 3.22 23.31 26.24
C ASP A 32 2.56 24.58 25.68
N PHE A 33 1.27 24.82 25.96
CA PHE A 33 0.56 26.02 25.52
C PHE A 33 0.96 27.23 26.37
N ILE A 34 1.10 27.04 27.69
CA ILE A 34 1.59 28.09 28.60
C ILE A 34 2.99 28.53 28.18
N ALA A 35 3.93 27.59 28.02
CA ALA A 35 5.29 27.89 27.60
C ALA A 35 5.34 28.55 26.21
N TRP A 36 4.48 28.13 25.29
CA TRP A 36 4.36 28.74 23.97
C TRP A 36 3.87 30.19 24.02
N LYS A 37 2.91 30.50 24.90
CA LYS A 37 2.45 31.88 25.18
C LYS A 37 3.52 32.72 25.88
N ASP A 38 4.22 32.16 26.86
CA ASP A 38 5.31 32.84 27.59
C ASP A 38 6.47 33.23 26.66
N GLY A 39 6.62 32.51 25.54
CA GLY A 39 7.49 32.88 24.42
C GLY A 39 7.01 34.07 23.56
N GLY A 40 5.91 34.72 23.93
CA GLY A 40 5.35 35.89 23.24
C GLY A 40 4.43 35.57 22.06
N ASN A 41 3.94 34.33 21.94
CA ASN A 41 2.99 33.93 20.89
C ASN A 41 1.54 34.08 21.36
N ALA A 42 0.62 34.25 20.41
CA ALA A 42 -0.82 34.33 20.66
C ALA A 42 -1.56 33.35 19.71
N PRO A 43 -2.53 32.58 20.22
CA PRO A 43 -3.26 31.63 19.38
C PRO A 43 -4.06 32.37 18.30
N THR A 44 -4.22 31.75 17.14
CA THR A 44 -5.14 32.26 16.12
C THR A 44 -6.56 31.91 16.53
N ARG A 45 -7.50 32.84 16.34
CA ARG A 45 -8.91 32.55 16.57
C ARG A 45 -9.36 31.43 15.62
N TRP A 46 -10.10 30.47 16.14
CA TRP A 46 -10.65 29.35 15.38
C TRP A 46 -11.49 29.88 14.19
N PRO A 47 -11.31 29.38 12.96
CA PRO A 47 -12.03 29.87 11.79
C PRO A 47 -13.53 29.56 11.85
N GLU A 48 -14.30 30.36 11.14
CA GLU A 48 -15.77 30.26 11.03
C GLU A 48 -16.18 29.66 9.68
N SER A 49 -17.34 29.00 9.65
CA SER A 49 -18.05 28.67 8.42
C SER A 49 -18.69 29.92 7.78
N ASP A 50 -19.28 29.76 6.58
CA ASP A 50 -20.00 30.85 5.89
C ASP A 50 -21.18 31.42 6.72
N ASP A 51 -21.75 30.62 7.61
CA ASP A 51 -22.79 31.02 8.56
C ASP A 51 -22.25 31.73 9.83
N GLY A 52 -20.94 31.97 9.93
CA GLY A 52 -20.30 32.65 11.06
C GLY A 52 -20.11 31.77 12.30
N VAL A 53 -20.11 30.43 12.15
CA VAL A 53 -19.99 29.49 13.28
C VAL A 53 -18.59 28.86 13.31
N GLN A 54 -17.92 28.88 14.46
CA GLN A 54 -16.65 28.18 14.66
C GLN A 54 -16.88 26.66 14.73
N THR A 55 -16.45 25.95 13.71
CA THR A 55 -16.62 24.49 13.59
C THR A 55 -15.30 23.79 13.35
N ASP A 56 -15.24 22.50 13.69
CA ASP A 56 -14.08 21.66 13.40
C ASP A 56 -13.89 21.52 11.88
N ALA A 57 -14.97 21.52 11.09
CA ALA A 57 -14.90 21.50 9.64
C ALA A 57 -14.20 22.76 9.07
N ALA A 58 -14.54 23.95 9.58
CA ALA A 58 -13.89 25.19 9.16
C ALA A 58 -12.41 25.22 9.54
N LEU A 59 -12.04 24.67 10.70
CA LEU A 59 -10.62 24.53 11.08
C LEU A 59 -9.91 23.51 10.22
N ASP A 60 -10.55 22.38 9.92
CA ASP A 60 -9.98 21.35 9.08
C ASP A 60 -9.65 21.88 7.68
N ASP A 61 -10.53 22.69 7.08
CA ASP A 61 -10.28 23.29 5.77
C ASP A 61 -9.02 24.17 5.75
N VAL A 62 -8.75 24.92 6.83
CA VAL A 62 -7.52 25.72 6.98
C VAL A 62 -6.31 24.81 7.19
N LEU A 63 -6.42 23.79 8.04
CA LEU A 63 -5.34 22.87 8.37
C LEU A 63 -4.94 21.98 7.18
N ARG A 64 -5.90 21.59 6.33
CA ARG A 64 -5.72 20.66 5.21
C ARG A 64 -4.75 21.19 4.16
N VAL A 65 -4.73 22.51 3.94
CA VAL A 65 -3.75 23.18 3.05
C VAL A 65 -2.31 22.96 3.52
N HIS A 66 -2.11 22.70 4.82
CA HIS A 66 -0.82 22.42 5.43
C HIS A 66 -0.56 20.92 5.66
N GLY A 67 -1.45 20.04 5.18
CA GLY A 67 -1.38 18.60 5.40
C GLY A 67 -1.69 18.17 6.84
N LEU A 68 -2.46 18.97 7.57
CA LEU A 68 -2.93 18.71 8.94
C LEU A 68 -4.44 18.47 8.93
N THR A 69 -4.97 17.85 9.98
CA THR A 69 -6.41 17.67 10.20
C THR A 69 -6.73 17.77 11.68
N CYS A 70 -7.89 18.34 12.01
CA CYS A 70 -8.46 18.29 13.36
C CYS A 70 -9.63 17.32 13.47
N LEU A 71 -10.05 16.75 12.33
CA LEU A 71 -11.11 15.76 12.28
C LEU A 71 -10.54 14.34 12.50
N PRO A 72 -11.34 13.43 13.06
CA PRO A 72 -10.96 12.03 13.09
C PRO A 72 -10.75 11.51 11.66
N VAL A 73 -9.77 10.61 11.49
CA VAL A 73 -9.52 9.95 10.21
C VAL A 73 -10.81 9.27 9.76
N SER A 74 -11.27 9.56 8.55
CA SER A 74 -12.51 8.98 8.05
C SER A 74 -12.37 7.47 7.83
N LEU A 75 -13.47 6.72 7.97
CA LEU A 75 -13.48 5.30 7.62
C LEU A 75 -13.01 5.07 6.17
N SER A 76 -13.32 5.98 5.25
CA SER A 76 -12.85 5.93 3.87
C SER A 76 -11.32 5.98 3.77
N ASP A 77 -10.67 6.86 4.54
CA ASP A 77 -9.21 6.96 4.56
C ASP A 77 -8.56 5.74 5.21
N ILE A 78 -9.18 5.19 6.25
CA ILE A 78 -8.75 3.93 6.88
C ILE A 78 -8.81 2.80 5.85
N LYS A 79 -9.95 2.63 5.16
CA LYS A 79 -10.10 1.63 4.10
C LYS A 79 -9.07 1.82 3.00
N ALA A 80 -8.80 3.05 2.56
CA ALA A 80 -7.78 3.33 1.55
C ALA A 80 -6.39 2.87 2.01
N LYS A 81 -5.99 3.19 3.24
CA LYS A 81 -4.71 2.77 3.83
C LYS A 81 -4.60 1.24 3.92
N LEU A 82 -5.63 0.56 4.41
CA LEU A 82 -5.64 -0.90 4.53
C LEU A 82 -5.57 -1.59 3.16
N LYS A 83 -6.24 -1.05 2.14
CA LYS A 83 -6.15 -1.56 0.78
C LYS A 83 -4.75 -1.40 0.18
N SER A 84 -4.08 -0.26 0.42
CA SER A 84 -2.69 -0.06 0.02
C SER A 84 -1.73 -1.00 0.76
N GLU A 85 -2.01 -1.27 2.04
CA GLU A 85 -1.24 -2.23 2.83
C GLU A 85 -1.37 -3.65 2.27
N ILE A 86 -2.58 -4.09 1.91
CA ILE A 86 -2.80 -5.37 1.23
C ILE A 86 -2.03 -5.45 -0.09
N ASP A 87 -2.03 -4.38 -0.90
CA ASP A 87 -1.28 -4.37 -2.16
C ASP A 87 0.23 -4.52 -1.90
N ARG A 88 0.76 -3.89 -0.84
CA ARG A 88 2.16 -4.01 -0.41
C ARG A 88 2.49 -5.41 0.08
N ILE A 89 1.67 -6.00 0.94
CA ILE A 89 1.89 -7.35 1.48
C ILE A 89 1.78 -8.39 0.37
N ALA A 90 0.81 -8.27 -0.53
CA ALA A 90 0.67 -9.16 -1.69
C ALA A 90 1.93 -9.12 -2.57
N GLU A 91 2.54 -7.95 -2.76
CA GLU A 91 3.79 -7.84 -3.51
C GLU A 91 4.96 -8.52 -2.77
N ILE A 92 5.10 -8.29 -1.46
CA ILE A 92 6.11 -8.99 -0.65
C ILE A 92 5.94 -10.52 -0.79
N GLU A 93 4.71 -11.01 -0.77
CA GLU A 93 4.45 -12.43 -0.94
C GLU A 93 4.87 -12.93 -2.32
N ARG A 94 4.58 -12.18 -3.40
CA ARG A 94 5.06 -12.53 -4.75
C ARG A 94 6.58 -12.66 -4.80
N LEU A 95 7.30 -11.77 -4.12
CA LEU A 95 8.76 -11.75 -4.09
C LEU A 95 9.39 -12.99 -3.40
N ASN A 96 8.61 -13.82 -2.72
CA ASN A 96 9.07 -15.14 -2.26
C ASN A 96 9.28 -16.14 -3.42
N TYR A 97 8.64 -15.89 -4.58
CA TYR A 97 8.60 -16.83 -5.72
C TYR A 97 9.24 -16.28 -6.99
N ILE A 98 9.42 -14.96 -7.08
CA ILE A 98 9.99 -14.29 -8.26
C ILE A 98 11.10 -13.32 -7.89
N THR A 99 11.95 -13.02 -8.86
CA THR A 99 12.96 -11.98 -8.74
C THR A 99 12.39 -10.63 -9.22
N PRO A 100 12.52 -9.54 -8.44
CA PRO A 100 11.99 -8.23 -8.83
C PRO A 100 12.77 -7.62 -10.00
N GLY A 101 12.08 -6.79 -10.79
CA GLY A 101 12.69 -5.94 -11.82
C GLY A 101 12.07 -6.13 -13.21
N ASN A 102 11.82 -5.01 -13.90
CA ASN A 102 11.15 -5.01 -15.20
C ASN A 102 11.92 -5.82 -16.26
N GLY A 103 13.25 -5.66 -16.32
CA GLY A 103 14.09 -6.42 -17.25
C GLY A 103 14.05 -7.93 -16.98
N GLN A 104 14.07 -8.31 -15.70
CA GLN A 104 13.98 -9.71 -15.28
C GLN A 104 12.61 -10.32 -15.62
N ALA A 105 11.52 -9.57 -15.41
CA ALA A 105 10.18 -9.99 -15.80
C ALA A 105 10.07 -10.20 -17.32
N MET A 106 10.64 -9.29 -18.12
CA MET A 106 10.70 -9.46 -19.59
C MET A 106 11.47 -10.72 -19.99
N THR A 107 12.61 -11.01 -19.34
CA THR A 107 13.38 -12.24 -19.59
C THR A 107 12.56 -13.50 -19.27
N TYR A 108 11.87 -13.55 -18.12
CA TYR A 108 11.03 -14.70 -17.78
C TYR A 108 9.86 -14.89 -18.76
N GLN A 109 9.19 -13.81 -19.16
CA GLN A 109 8.11 -13.87 -20.15
C GLN A 109 8.62 -14.41 -21.49
N GLN A 110 9.78 -13.93 -21.94
CA GLN A 110 10.39 -14.41 -23.19
C GLN A 110 10.79 -15.88 -23.11
N LYS A 111 11.34 -16.35 -21.98
CA LYS A 111 11.64 -17.76 -21.75
C LYS A 111 10.40 -18.64 -21.88
N VAL A 112 9.29 -18.24 -21.27
CA VAL A 112 8.03 -18.99 -21.34
C VAL A 112 7.50 -19.04 -22.78
N SER A 113 7.52 -17.90 -23.49
CA SER A 113 7.13 -17.83 -24.90
C SER A 113 7.95 -18.77 -25.78
N GLU A 114 9.28 -18.75 -25.64
CA GLU A 114 10.18 -19.63 -26.40
C GLU A 114 9.98 -21.10 -26.03
N ALA A 115 9.80 -21.43 -24.74
CA ALA A 115 9.58 -22.80 -24.31
C ALA A 115 8.26 -23.37 -24.86
N GLN A 116 7.18 -22.58 -24.86
CA GLN A 116 5.89 -22.96 -25.47
C GLN A 116 6.02 -23.17 -26.97
N ALA A 117 6.68 -22.23 -27.67
CA ALA A 117 6.89 -22.32 -29.11
C ALA A 117 7.79 -23.51 -29.49
N PHE A 118 8.82 -23.82 -28.69
CA PHE A 118 9.67 -24.99 -28.87
C PHE A 118 8.87 -26.29 -28.76
N LYS A 119 8.03 -26.41 -27.72
CA LYS A 119 7.19 -27.61 -27.50
C LYS A 119 6.11 -27.80 -28.56
N ALA A 120 5.64 -26.72 -29.19
CA ALA A 120 4.62 -26.80 -30.25
C ALA A 120 5.19 -27.11 -31.65
N ALA A 121 6.50 -26.96 -31.87
CA ALA A 121 7.11 -27.11 -33.19
C ALA A 121 7.35 -28.58 -33.58
N THR A 122 7.12 -28.93 -34.85
CA THR A 122 7.30 -30.30 -35.37
C THR A 122 8.77 -30.65 -35.67
N ASN A 123 9.67 -29.67 -35.72
CA ASN A 123 11.13 -29.88 -35.85
C ASN A 123 11.88 -28.60 -35.41
N PRO A 124 11.88 -28.28 -34.11
CA PRO A 124 12.42 -27.02 -33.61
C PRO A 124 13.92 -26.92 -33.87
N LYS A 125 14.39 -25.74 -34.31
CA LYS A 125 15.81 -25.43 -34.42
C LYS A 125 16.24 -24.58 -33.24
N THR A 126 17.34 -24.96 -32.59
CA THR A 126 17.89 -24.22 -31.43
C THR A 126 18.07 -22.72 -31.69
N SER A 127 18.45 -22.34 -32.92
CA SER A 127 18.63 -20.93 -33.33
C SER A 127 17.38 -20.07 -33.20
N ASP A 128 16.20 -20.69 -33.18
CA ASP A 128 14.91 -19.99 -33.15
C ASP A 128 14.50 -19.63 -31.71
N TYR A 129 15.27 -20.11 -30.71
CA TYR A 129 15.00 -19.95 -29.27
C TYR A 129 16.25 -19.43 -28.54
N PRO A 130 16.73 -18.22 -28.88
CA PRO A 130 18.02 -17.71 -28.42
C PRO A 130 18.09 -17.54 -26.89
N ILE A 131 17.01 -17.12 -26.23
CA ILE A 131 16.99 -16.96 -24.77
C ILE A 131 17.04 -18.32 -24.08
N LEU A 132 16.23 -19.28 -24.54
CA LEU A 132 16.18 -20.61 -23.95
C LEU A 132 17.48 -21.40 -24.21
N SER A 133 18.04 -21.27 -25.41
CA SER A 133 19.30 -21.93 -25.78
C SER A 133 20.50 -21.44 -24.98
N SER A 134 20.47 -20.21 -24.47
CA SER A 134 21.53 -19.66 -23.62
C SER A 134 21.68 -20.37 -22.28
N GLU A 135 20.69 -21.15 -21.86
CA GLU A 135 20.70 -21.89 -20.58
C GLU A 135 21.08 -23.37 -20.73
N VAL A 136 21.33 -23.83 -21.95
CA VAL A 136 21.79 -25.20 -22.20
C VAL A 136 23.20 -25.37 -21.63
N GLY A 137 23.38 -26.41 -20.80
CA GLY A 137 24.59 -26.65 -20.02
C GLY A 137 24.66 -25.89 -18.69
N ILE A 138 23.70 -25.00 -18.42
CA ILE A 138 23.59 -24.25 -17.15
C ILE A 138 22.41 -24.79 -16.34
N THR A 139 21.21 -24.76 -16.92
CA THR A 139 19.98 -25.22 -16.28
C THR A 139 19.74 -26.71 -16.52
N ALA A 140 19.99 -27.19 -17.75
CA ALA A 140 19.87 -28.60 -18.12
C ALA A 140 20.75 -28.95 -19.34
N GLY A 141 20.90 -30.23 -19.64
CA GLY A 141 21.80 -30.72 -20.69
C GLY A 141 21.28 -30.49 -22.12
N ALA A 142 19.97 -30.45 -22.30
CA ALA A 142 19.34 -30.25 -23.61
C ALA A 142 18.28 -29.13 -23.59
N LEU A 143 18.07 -28.48 -24.74
CA LEU A 143 17.09 -27.40 -24.90
C LEU A 143 15.66 -27.83 -24.50
N GLY A 144 15.29 -29.07 -24.82
CA GLY A 144 13.98 -29.62 -24.44
C GLY A 144 13.79 -29.74 -22.93
N GLU A 145 14.85 -30.10 -22.20
CA GLU A 145 14.83 -30.19 -20.73
C GLU A 145 14.77 -28.80 -20.09
N VAL A 146 15.49 -27.81 -20.65
CA VAL A 146 15.36 -26.41 -20.23
C VAL A 146 13.92 -25.93 -20.43
N ALA A 147 13.30 -26.23 -21.58
CA ALA A 147 11.92 -25.90 -21.85
C ALA A 147 10.96 -26.50 -20.81
N ASP A 148 11.15 -27.77 -20.45
CA ASP A 148 10.33 -28.44 -19.44
C ASP A 148 10.46 -27.78 -18.06
N ILE A 149 11.69 -27.45 -17.64
CA ILE A 149 11.94 -26.77 -16.36
C ILE A 149 11.27 -25.39 -16.33
N VAL A 150 11.39 -24.60 -17.40
CA VAL A 150 10.77 -23.28 -17.50
C VAL A 150 9.25 -23.36 -17.45
N LEU A 151 8.63 -24.29 -18.18
CA LEU A 151 7.18 -24.46 -18.19
C LEU A 151 6.65 -24.98 -16.84
N ALA A 152 7.39 -25.87 -16.17
CA ALA A 152 7.04 -26.34 -14.84
C ALA A 152 7.08 -25.20 -13.81
N ALA A 153 8.13 -24.38 -13.83
CA ALA A 153 8.25 -23.20 -12.96
C ALA A 153 7.12 -22.19 -13.24
N PHE A 154 6.80 -21.96 -14.52
CA PHE A 154 5.69 -21.08 -14.91
C PHE A 154 4.34 -21.59 -14.41
N ALA A 155 4.06 -22.90 -14.52
CA ALA A 155 2.82 -23.48 -14.02
C ALA A 155 2.67 -23.30 -12.50
N GLN A 156 3.75 -23.52 -11.73
CA GLN A 156 3.75 -23.27 -10.29
C GLN A 156 3.50 -21.78 -9.98
N TRP A 157 4.16 -20.88 -10.70
CA TRP A 157 3.93 -19.44 -10.58
C TRP A 157 2.48 -19.04 -10.86
N GLN A 158 1.85 -19.62 -11.88
CA GLN A 158 0.46 -19.32 -12.20
C GLN A 158 -0.49 -19.71 -11.06
N GLN A 159 -0.27 -20.88 -10.44
CA GLN A 159 -1.09 -21.33 -9.31
C GLN A 159 -0.95 -20.41 -8.10
N ILE A 160 0.29 -20.13 -7.68
CA ILE A 160 0.54 -19.28 -6.51
C ILE A 160 0.12 -17.83 -6.76
N GLY A 161 0.42 -17.29 -7.95
CA GLY A 161 0.07 -15.93 -8.33
C GLY A 161 -1.44 -15.72 -8.39
N ALA A 162 -2.20 -16.70 -8.89
CA ALA A 162 -3.67 -16.65 -8.88
C ALA A 162 -4.23 -16.69 -7.45
N ALA A 163 -3.67 -17.53 -6.58
CA ALA A 163 -4.11 -17.62 -5.18
C ALA A 163 -3.83 -16.31 -4.41
N ILE A 164 -2.64 -15.72 -4.56
CA ILE A 164 -2.28 -14.40 -4.01
C ILE A 164 -3.27 -13.34 -4.52
N GLU A 165 -3.53 -13.31 -5.82
CA GLU A 165 -4.42 -12.30 -6.41
C GLU A 165 -5.87 -12.45 -5.93
N ALA A 166 -6.36 -13.67 -5.77
CA ALA A 166 -7.69 -13.94 -5.23
C ALA A 166 -7.83 -13.44 -3.79
N ILE A 167 -6.84 -13.69 -2.93
CA ILE A 167 -6.82 -13.19 -1.55
C ILE A 167 -6.76 -11.67 -1.53
N ARG A 168 -5.86 -11.07 -2.33
CA ARG A 168 -5.70 -9.61 -2.43
C ARG A 168 -7.01 -8.92 -2.81
N LEU A 169 -7.66 -9.38 -3.88
CA LEU A 169 -8.91 -8.79 -4.35
C LEU A 169 -10.08 -9.08 -3.41
N GLY A 170 -10.15 -10.28 -2.83
CA GLY A 170 -11.16 -10.66 -1.84
C GLY A 170 -11.11 -9.79 -0.58
N ALA A 171 -9.92 -9.61 0.00
CA ALA A 171 -9.72 -8.78 1.18
C ALA A 171 -10.06 -7.31 0.91
N LYS A 172 -9.73 -6.77 -0.28
CA LYS A 172 -10.09 -5.40 -0.65
C LYS A 172 -11.61 -5.22 -0.79
N ARG A 173 -12.31 -6.19 -1.38
CA ARG A 173 -13.79 -6.23 -1.43
C ARG A 173 -14.37 -6.22 -0.01
N ASP A 174 -13.83 -7.03 0.87
CA ASP A 174 -14.35 -7.15 2.24
C ASP A 174 -14.10 -5.86 3.05
N ILE A 175 -12.96 -5.19 2.85
CA ILE A 175 -12.68 -3.87 3.43
C ILE A 175 -13.68 -2.83 2.92
N ASP A 176 -14.00 -2.86 1.63
CA ASP A 176 -15.01 -1.94 1.07
C ASP A 176 -16.38 -2.15 1.74
N ALA A 177 -16.72 -3.38 2.13
CA ALA A 177 -17.96 -3.72 2.84
C ALA A 177 -17.94 -3.47 4.36
N ALA A 178 -16.77 -3.29 4.99
CA ALA A 178 -16.67 -3.07 6.43
C ALA A 178 -17.40 -1.79 6.90
N GLU A 179 -18.12 -1.86 8.01
CA GLU A 179 -18.92 -0.72 8.52
C GLU A 179 -18.15 0.18 9.50
N ASP A 180 -17.02 -0.31 10.00
CA ASP A 180 -16.19 0.39 10.99
C ASP A 180 -14.70 0.05 10.85
N GLU A 181 -13.86 0.77 11.60
CA GLU A 181 -12.40 0.60 11.60
C GLU A 181 -11.98 -0.79 12.11
N THR A 182 -12.65 -1.29 13.15
CA THR A 182 -12.29 -2.56 13.79
C THR A 182 -12.50 -3.74 12.84
N SER A 183 -13.66 -3.80 12.19
CA SER A 183 -13.98 -4.82 11.19
C SER A 183 -13.09 -4.71 9.96
N ALA A 184 -12.77 -3.49 9.50
CA ALA A 184 -11.83 -3.29 8.40
C ALA A 184 -10.42 -3.79 8.74
N GLY A 185 -9.92 -3.48 9.95
CA GLY A 185 -8.61 -3.94 10.42
C GLY A 185 -8.53 -5.46 10.57
N ALA A 186 -9.57 -6.09 11.13
CA ALA A 186 -9.62 -7.53 11.34
C ALA A 186 -9.49 -8.34 10.03
N ILE A 187 -9.90 -7.77 8.88
CA ILE A 187 -9.73 -8.43 7.57
C ILE A 187 -8.26 -8.58 7.23
N VAL A 188 -7.43 -7.56 7.50
CA VAL A 188 -5.98 -7.63 7.25
C VAL A 188 -5.32 -8.65 8.17
N ASP A 189 -5.67 -8.64 9.46
CA ASP A 189 -5.12 -9.56 10.45
C ASP A 189 -5.48 -11.03 10.16
N ALA A 190 -6.61 -11.28 9.49
CA ALA A 190 -7.06 -12.61 9.12
C ALA A 190 -6.44 -13.15 7.82
N ILE A 191 -5.66 -12.35 7.08
CA ILE A 191 -5.07 -12.79 5.82
C ILE A 191 -4.06 -13.91 6.08
N VAL A 192 -4.30 -15.05 5.43
CA VAL A 192 -3.36 -16.15 5.33
C VAL A 192 -2.95 -16.30 3.88
N TRP A 193 -1.68 -15.97 3.58
CA TRP A 193 -1.12 -16.12 2.25
C TRP A 193 -0.83 -17.59 1.91
N PRO A 194 -0.94 -17.98 0.63
CA PRO A 194 -0.69 -19.35 0.22
C PRO A 194 0.81 -19.65 0.35
N SER A 195 1.15 -20.85 0.79
CA SER A 195 2.53 -21.35 0.77
C SER A 195 2.70 -22.43 -0.31
N ALA A 196 3.90 -22.55 -0.86
CA ALA A 196 4.22 -23.54 -1.90
C ALA A 196 3.84 -24.99 -1.53
N GLN A 197 3.78 -25.31 -0.24
CA GLN A 197 3.49 -26.65 0.28
C GLN A 197 2.00 -27.02 0.33
N VAL A 198 1.08 -26.04 0.21
CA VAL A 198 -0.36 -26.28 0.37
C VAL A 198 -1.07 -26.54 -0.97
N LEU A 199 -0.36 -26.39 -2.09
CA LEU A 199 -0.91 -26.51 -3.45
C LEU A 199 -0.65 -27.88 -4.13
N SER A 200 -0.25 -28.90 -3.36
CA SER A 200 0.03 -30.26 -3.87
C SER A 200 -1.22 -31.13 -4.05
#